data_AF-L0R712-F1
#
_entry.id   AF-L0R712-F1
#
_cell.length_a   1.000
_cell.length_b   1.000
_cell.length_c   1.000
_cell.angle_alpha   90.00
_cell.angle_beta   90.00
_cell.angle_gamma   90.00
#
_symmetry.space_group_name_H-M   'P 1'
#
loop_
_entity.id
_entity.type
_entity.pdbx_description
1 polymer ?
#
loop_
_entity_poly.entity_id
_entity_poly.type
_entity_poly.pdbx_seq_one_letter_code
_entity_poly.pdbx_strand_id
1 'polypeptide(L)'
;MAKLDVFNPIVSEDKQHPNFKAMVNEINGATREVITGWTDGFVDRDNKIIKEFQTTFNSSFWEFYLNACFRQLGFEIDYSHDRPDFMVSKDGHEFAMEATIASHPDGGTPEWEKRFAGLADSYSKDSLFQIIYLATIRLANAIKSKHTHYVNKYSQLEHVKGKPYIICLAPFEQPLFFAQADAAIRKVLYKYSAPLYVKDEATGDIRIVGEEYTDNVVKSTGANIPLGLFLDDGMKEISAVIFSNTATMTKAKALNSLKHPNTFFQAIRYNPNSWDKPYYHCGQGGEYRETLLDGLHIFLNPYAEHPFDPDVLYSDEISLHDFDMQENSPLEFINEGALFAHQCITLVPTDKVGNLDSLKADVEFKDYSFKWEEGTLYQISANVGLGIDNHLAHYKGWTLAVFKDSIDNDWGAFAKGKEVSTMQEFLSLSDTYKMLPSSDFYSNKEEAFADIKKVVDLELIK
;
A
#
# COMPACT_ATOMS: atom_id res chain seq x y z
N MET A 1 -16.43 -29.83 5.44
CA MET A 1 -15.05 -30.11 5.89
C MET A 1 -14.88 -29.50 7.28
N ALA A 2 -13.94 -29.98 8.09
CA ALA A 2 -13.73 -29.45 9.44
C ALA A 2 -12.80 -28.22 9.41
N LYS A 3 -13.00 -27.27 10.33
CA LYS A 3 -12.08 -26.12 10.52
C LYS A 3 -10.73 -26.60 11.02
N LEU A 4 -9.66 -25.87 10.69
CA LEU A 4 -8.30 -26.17 11.15
C LEU A 4 -8.10 -25.68 12.58
N ASP A 5 -7.43 -26.49 13.41
CA ASP A 5 -6.96 -26.08 14.74
C ASP A 5 -5.60 -25.37 14.63
N VAL A 6 -5.63 -24.12 14.18
CA VAL A 6 -4.41 -23.32 13.90
C VAL A 6 -3.79 -22.68 15.15
N PHE A 7 -4.53 -22.61 16.26
CA PHE A 7 -4.10 -21.92 17.48
C PHE A 7 -3.55 -22.85 18.56
N ASN A 8 -3.68 -24.17 18.41
CA ASN A 8 -2.98 -25.12 19.27
C ASN A 8 -1.47 -25.14 18.93
N PRO A 9 -0.57 -24.73 19.85
CA PRO A 9 0.86 -24.66 19.54
C PRO A 9 1.47 -26.03 19.23
N ILE A 10 2.13 -26.15 18.08
CA ILE A 10 2.90 -27.33 17.65
C ILE A 10 4.41 -27.05 17.55
N VAL A 11 4.82 -25.79 17.73
CA VAL A 11 6.21 -25.37 17.80
C VAL A 11 6.53 -24.76 19.17
N SER A 12 7.80 -24.83 19.56
CA SER A 12 8.29 -24.24 20.81
C SER A 12 8.16 -22.71 20.81
N GLU A 13 7.97 -22.12 21.98
CA GLU A 13 7.68 -20.69 22.15
C GLU A 13 8.76 -19.78 21.53
N ASP A 14 10.04 -20.17 21.57
CA ASP A 14 11.16 -19.44 20.95
C ASP A 14 11.05 -19.35 19.41
N LYS A 15 10.34 -20.28 18.78
CA LYS A 15 10.12 -20.33 17.33
C LYS A 15 8.81 -19.67 16.90
N GLN A 16 7.96 -19.30 17.85
CA GLN A 16 6.68 -18.69 17.53
C GLN A 16 6.86 -17.23 17.09
N HIS A 17 6.14 -16.88 16.03
CA HIS A 17 6.06 -15.52 15.52
C HIS A 17 5.46 -14.57 16.57
N PRO A 18 5.94 -13.31 16.70
CA PRO A 18 5.39 -12.35 17.66
C PRO A 18 3.88 -12.15 17.56
N ASN A 19 3.31 -12.07 16.35
CA ASN A 19 1.86 -11.98 16.17
C ASN A 19 1.13 -13.25 16.61
N PHE A 20 1.70 -14.45 16.39
CA PHE A 20 1.10 -15.69 16.89
C PHE A 20 1.04 -15.68 18.41
N LYS A 21 2.13 -15.29 19.08
CA LYS A 21 2.18 -15.12 20.56
C LYS A 21 1.14 -14.13 21.05
N ALA A 22 0.99 -13.00 20.37
CA ALA A 22 -0.04 -12.02 20.71
C ALA A 22 -1.45 -12.61 20.55
N MET A 23 -1.69 -13.39 19.49
CA MET A 23 -2.99 -13.99 19.17
C MET A 23 -3.41 -15.10 20.15
N VAL A 24 -2.50 -15.91 20.67
CA VAL A 24 -2.84 -16.97 21.64
C VAL A 24 -3.21 -16.45 23.02
N ASN A 25 -2.95 -15.17 23.31
CA ASN A 25 -3.42 -14.54 24.54
C ASN A 25 -4.96 -14.62 24.67
N GLU A 26 -5.45 -14.93 25.88
CA GLU A 26 -6.87 -15.11 26.16
C GLU A 26 -7.75 -13.93 25.73
N ILE A 27 -7.22 -12.69 25.79
CA ILE A 27 -7.96 -11.48 25.38
C ILE A 27 -8.38 -11.51 23.89
N ASN A 28 -7.70 -12.30 23.07
CA ASN A 28 -7.96 -12.44 21.64
C ASN A 28 -8.83 -13.65 21.29
N GLY A 29 -9.50 -14.30 22.26
CA GLY A 29 -10.38 -15.45 22.02
C GLY A 29 -11.41 -15.23 20.91
N ALA A 30 -12.16 -14.13 20.94
CA ALA A 30 -13.14 -13.79 19.91
C ALA A 30 -12.50 -13.50 18.53
N THR A 31 -11.30 -12.93 18.50
CA THR A 31 -10.51 -12.74 17.28
C THR A 31 -10.08 -14.08 16.68
N ARG A 32 -9.66 -15.02 17.54
CA ARG A 32 -9.28 -16.38 17.13
C ARG A 32 -10.46 -17.13 16.53
N GLU A 33 -11.65 -17.01 17.10
CA GLU A 33 -12.87 -17.62 16.54
C GLU A 33 -13.15 -17.16 15.10
N VAL A 34 -12.95 -15.88 14.81
CA VAL A 34 -13.10 -15.31 13.45
C VAL A 34 -12.06 -15.90 12.51
N ILE A 35 -10.78 -15.88 12.88
CA ILE A 35 -9.68 -16.40 12.04
C ILE A 35 -9.81 -17.92 11.83
N THR A 36 -10.20 -18.68 12.86
CA THR A 36 -10.52 -20.11 12.69
C THR A 36 -11.70 -20.30 11.75
N GLY A 37 -12.68 -19.39 11.76
CA GLY A 37 -13.77 -19.34 10.78
C GLY A 37 -13.27 -19.16 9.35
N TRP A 38 -12.21 -18.37 9.13
CA TRP A 38 -11.60 -18.19 7.81
C TRP A 38 -10.94 -19.47 7.26
N THR A 39 -10.68 -20.46 8.10
CA THR A 39 -10.17 -21.78 7.67
C THR A 39 -11.27 -22.77 7.26
N ASP A 40 -12.56 -22.38 7.34
CA ASP A 40 -13.64 -23.27 6.92
C ASP A 40 -13.49 -23.65 5.44
N GLY A 41 -13.53 -24.96 5.16
CA GLY A 41 -13.29 -25.51 3.82
C GLY A 41 -11.84 -25.52 3.36
N PHE A 42 -10.90 -24.96 4.13
CA PHE A 42 -9.47 -24.96 3.78
C PHE A 42 -8.86 -26.35 3.96
N VAL A 43 -8.04 -26.79 2.99
CA VAL A 43 -7.32 -28.07 3.05
C VAL A 43 -5.82 -27.81 3.19
N ASP A 44 -5.23 -28.28 4.30
CA ASP A 44 -3.77 -28.27 4.50
C ASP A 44 -3.11 -29.37 3.67
N ARG A 45 -2.89 -29.10 2.39
CA ARG A 45 -2.47 -30.07 1.37
C ARG A 45 -1.12 -30.72 1.69
N ASP A 46 -0.20 -29.98 2.27
CA ASP A 46 1.18 -30.42 2.53
C ASP A 46 1.53 -30.53 4.03
N ASN A 47 0.54 -30.35 4.92
CA ASN A 47 0.66 -30.39 6.37
C ASN A 47 1.65 -29.35 6.93
N LYS A 48 1.80 -28.20 6.26
CA LYS A 48 2.69 -27.12 6.71
C LYS A 48 1.96 -25.89 7.21
N ILE A 49 0.73 -25.61 6.75
CA ILE A 49 0.11 -24.30 6.99
C ILE A 49 -0.07 -23.99 8.47
N ILE A 50 -0.34 -25.01 9.31
CA ILE A 50 -0.44 -24.84 10.77
C ILE A 50 0.90 -24.43 11.36
N LYS A 51 2.00 -25.06 10.93
CA LYS A 51 3.34 -24.72 11.41
C LYS A 51 3.75 -23.33 10.94
N GLU A 52 3.48 -23.00 9.68
CA GLU A 52 3.81 -21.71 9.08
C GLU A 52 3.03 -20.57 9.73
N PHE A 53 1.74 -20.76 10.01
CA PHE A 53 0.95 -19.79 10.77
C PHE A 53 1.57 -19.48 12.14
N GLN A 54 2.23 -20.46 12.77
CA GLN A 54 2.90 -20.28 14.06
C GLN A 54 4.29 -19.66 13.95
N THR A 55 5.03 -19.89 12.85
CA THR A 55 6.44 -19.47 12.73
C THR A 55 6.65 -18.23 11.87
N THR A 56 5.86 -18.04 10.81
CA THR A 56 5.95 -16.90 9.87
C THR A 56 4.69 -16.04 9.83
N PHE A 57 3.53 -16.60 10.19
CA PHE A 57 2.26 -15.93 10.45
C PHE A 57 1.61 -15.22 9.24
N ASN A 58 2.22 -14.16 8.70
CA ASN A 58 1.57 -13.25 7.75
C ASN A 58 1.13 -13.96 6.45
N SER A 59 1.94 -14.86 5.90
CA SER A 59 1.57 -15.60 4.67
C SER A 59 0.33 -16.48 4.89
N SER A 60 0.35 -17.32 5.93
CA SER A 60 -0.78 -18.21 6.22
C SER A 60 -2.02 -17.44 6.67
N PHE A 61 -1.86 -16.33 7.40
CA PHE A 61 -2.96 -15.43 7.74
C PHE A 61 -3.65 -14.89 6.49
N TRP A 62 -2.86 -14.45 5.50
CA TRP A 62 -3.36 -13.96 4.22
C TRP A 62 -4.10 -15.05 3.43
N GLU A 63 -3.54 -16.26 3.36
CA GLU A 63 -4.21 -17.40 2.72
C GLU A 63 -5.56 -17.76 3.39
N PHE A 64 -5.63 -17.74 4.73
CA PHE A 64 -6.90 -17.97 5.43
C PHE A 64 -7.92 -16.88 5.09
N TYR A 65 -7.52 -15.61 5.12
CA TYR A 65 -8.39 -14.51 4.74
C TYR A 65 -8.90 -14.62 3.30
N LEU A 66 -8.02 -14.96 2.34
CA LEU A 66 -8.40 -15.18 0.95
C LEU A 66 -9.41 -16.33 0.80
N ASN A 67 -9.18 -17.46 1.47
CA ASN A 67 -10.15 -18.57 1.49
C ASN A 67 -11.54 -18.10 1.96
N ALA A 68 -11.60 -17.32 3.04
CA ALA A 68 -12.86 -16.76 3.51
C ALA A 68 -13.52 -15.84 2.48
N CYS A 69 -12.74 -14.98 1.83
CA CYS A 69 -13.24 -14.05 0.80
C CYS A 69 -13.80 -14.81 -0.40
N PHE A 70 -13.03 -15.76 -0.96
CA PHE A 70 -13.46 -16.56 -2.12
C PHE A 70 -14.73 -17.35 -1.83
N ARG A 71 -14.83 -17.95 -0.64
CA ARG A 71 -16.05 -18.65 -0.21
C ARG A 71 -17.24 -17.69 -0.06
N GLN A 72 -17.05 -16.52 0.53
CA GLN A 72 -18.10 -15.50 0.65
C GLN A 72 -18.59 -15.01 -0.73
N LEU A 73 -17.67 -14.90 -1.69
CA LEU A 73 -17.95 -14.51 -3.07
C LEU A 73 -18.53 -15.65 -3.92
N GLY A 74 -18.69 -16.85 -3.35
CA GLY A 74 -19.34 -17.99 -3.98
C GLY A 74 -18.45 -18.82 -4.90
N PHE A 75 -17.12 -18.71 -4.77
CA PHE A 75 -16.19 -19.56 -5.53
C PHE A 75 -16.13 -20.98 -4.97
N GLU A 76 -16.03 -21.94 -5.88
CA GLU A 76 -15.57 -23.28 -5.56
C GLU A 76 -14.04 -23.29 -5.58
N ILE A 77 -13.43 -23.88 -4.55
CA ILE A 77 -11.97 -23.96 -4.42
C ILE A 77 -11.55 -25.41 -4.61
N ASP A 78 -10.71 -25.66 -5.62
CA ASP A 78 -10.10 -26.96 -5.88
C ASP A 78 -8.76 -27.09 -5.16
N TYR A 79 -8.74 -27.94 -4.14
CA TYR A 79 -7.55 -28.29 -3.36
C TYR A 79 -6.82 -29.54 -3.87
N SER A 80 -7.19 -30.08 -5.03
CA SER A 80 -6.53 -31.25 -5.63
C SER A 80 -5.10 -30.98 -6.11
N HIS A 81 -4.75 -29.71 -6.28
CA HIS A 81 -3.44 -29.23 -6.71
C HIS A 81 -2.71 -28.49 -5.57
N ASP A 82 -1.38 -28.69 -5.48
CA ASP A 82 -0.52 -28.09 -4.45
C ASP A 82 -0.06 -26.66 -4.78
N ARG A 83 -0.28 -26.21 -6.03
CA ARG A 83 0.10 -24.89 -6.54
C ARG A 83 -0.67 -24.57 -7.83
N PRO A 84 -0.96 -23.29 -8.14
CA PRO A 84 -0.89 -22.12 -7.25
C PRO A 84 -1.73 -22.30 -5.99
N ASP A 85 -1.59 -21.40 -5.01
CA ASP A 85 -2.23 -21.55 -3.71
C ASP A 85 -3.75 -21.81 -3.80
N PHE A 86 -4.43 -21.20 -4.79
CA PHE A 86 -5.84 -21.42 -5.05
C PHE A 86 -6.12 -21.66 -6.53
N MET A 87 -6.73 -22.80 -6.83
CA MET A 87 -7.48 -22.99 -8.07
C MET A 87 -8.94 -22.76 -7.74
N VAL A 88 -9.56 -21.74 -8.35
CA VAL A 88 -10.94 -21.37 -8.05
C VAL A 88 -11.80 -21.34 -9.29
N SER A 89 -13.08 -21.65 -9.14
CA SER A 89 -14.04 -21.57 -10.22
C SER A 89 -15.36 -20.95 -9.78
N LYS A 90 -16.02 -20.25 -10.70
CA LYS A 90 -17.34 -19.65 -10.51
C LYS A 90 -17.98 -19.40 -11.87
N ASP A 91 -19.26 -19.74 -12.00
CA ASP A 91 -20.06 -19.48 -13.21
C ASP A 91 -19.41 -19.95 -14.52
N GLY A 92 -18.69 -21.09 -14.47
CA GLY A 92 -17.99 -21.67 -15.62
C GLY A 92 -16.62 -21.06 -15.92
N HIS A 93 -16.18 -20.06 -15.17
CA HIS A 93 -14.83 -19.51 -15.24
C HIS A 93 -13.90 -20.19 -14.25
N GLU A 94 -12.65 -20.40 -14.64
CA GLU A 94 -11.60 -20.98 -13.80
C GLU A 94 -10.41 -20.02 -13.71
N PHE A 95 -9.82 -19.92 -12.52
CA PHE A 95 -8.76 -18.98 -12.22
C PHE A 95 -7.64 -19.67 -11.44
N ALA A 96 -6.41 -19.29 -11.75
CA ALA A 96 -5.22 -19.69 -11.02
C ALA A 96 -4.76 -18.50 -10.17
N MET A 97 -4.86 -18.60 -8.84
CA MET A 97 -4.55 -17.50 -7.93
C MET A 97 -3.42 -17.88 -6.99
N GLU A 98 -2.41 -17.01 -6.91
CA GLU A 98 -1.23 -17.21 -6.07
C GLU A 98 -1.21 -16.18 -4.95
N ALA A 99 -1.13 -16.64 -3.70
CA ALA A 99 -1.04 -15.77 -2.55
C ALA A 99 0.41 -15.34 -2.31
N THR A 100 0.59 -14.07 -1.94
CA THR A 100 1.89 -13.55 -1.58
C THR A 100 1.80 -12.37 -0.65
N ILE A 101 2.88 -12.13 0.07
CA ILE A 101 3.03 -10.97 0.93
C ILE A 101 4.26 -10.17 0.55
N ALA A 102 4.21 -8.87 0.75
CA ALA A 102 5.39 -8.03 0.80
C ALA A 102 5.91 -7.96 2.24
N SER A 103 6.90 -8.77 2.59
CA SER A 103 7.54 -8.71 3.92
C SER A 103 8.57 -7.58 4.01
N HIS A 104 8.95 -7.22 5.24
CA HIS A 104 10.02 -6.25 5.51
C HIS A 104 11.34 -6.66 4.85
N PRO A 105 12.20 -5.70 4.46
CA PRO A 105 13.52 -5.99 3.93
C PRO A 105 14.42 -6.62 5.00
N ASP A 106 15.51 -7.28 4.58
CA ASP A 106 16.44 -7.96 5.48
C ASP A 106 17.05 -7.01 6.53
N GLY A 107 16.72 -7.25 7.80
CA GLY A 107 17.14 -6.40 8.91
C GLY A 107 16.38 -5.07 9.03
N GLY A 108 15.35 -4.84 8.20
CA GLY A 108 14.43 -3.72 8.36
C GLY A 108 13.41 -3.97 9.47
N THR A 109 12.73 -2.90 9.90
CA THR A 109 11.73 -2.97 10.96
C THR A 109 10.50 -3.77 10.51
N PRO A 110 10.16 -4.90 11.15
CA PRO A 110 8.98 -5.66 10.81
C PRO A 110 7.70 -4.99 11.31
N GLU A 111 6.55 -5.30 10.70
CA GLU A 111 5.30 -4.58 10.97
C GLU A 111 4.78 -4.68 12.41
N TRP A 112 5.11 -5.77 13.11
CA TRP A 112 4.69 -5.99 14.50
C TRP A 112 5.50 -5.20 15.54
N GLU A 113 6.54 -4.47 15.13
CA GLU A 113 7.29 -3.59 16.04
C GLU A 113 6.50 -2.33 16.38
N LYS A 114 6.27 -2.13 17.68
CA LYS A 114 5.41 -1.06 18.21
C LYS A 114 6.18 0.15 18.75
N ARG A 115 7.44 0.34 18.35
CA ARG A 115 8.34 1.37 18.91
C ARG A 115 8.03 2.81 18.49
N PHE A 116 6.90 3.08 17.84
CA PHE A 116 6.60 4.41 17.33
C PHE A 116 6.33 5.39 18.47
N ALA A 117 7.28 6.30 18.63
CA ALA A 117 7.14 7.54 19.36
C ALA A 117 5.92 8.30 18.81
N GLY A 118 4.97 8.65 19.68
CA GLY A 118 3.84 9.55 19.40
C GLY A 118 2.93 9.15 18.22
N LEU A 119 1.67 8.83 18.52
CA LEU A 119 0.61 8.71 17.48
C LEU A 119 0.56 9.93 16.52
N ALA A 120 1.01 11.11 16.96
CA ALA A 120 1.06 12.33 16.15
C ALA A 120 2.15 12.32 15.06
N ASP A 121 3.36 11.81 15.37
CA ASP A 121 4.48 11.80 14.40
C ASP A 121 4.28 10.71 13.33
N SER A 122 3.61 9.63 13.70
CA SER A 122 3.33 8.46 12.86
C SER A 122 2.48 8.74 11.61
N TYR A 123 1.73 9.84 11.59
CA TYR A 123 0.86 10.26 10.48
C TYR A 123 1.27 11.61 9.87
N SER A 124 2.51 12.05 10.11
CA SER A 124 3.04 13.21 9.39
C SER A 124 3.11 12.92 7.88
N LYS A 125 3.08 13.98 7.06
CA LYS A 125 3.19 13.83 5.60
C LYS A 125 4.50 13.16 5.18
N ASP A 126 5.60 13.49 5.85
CA ASP A 126 6.90 12.85 5.64
C ASP A 126 6.86 11.36 6.01
N SER A 127 6.23 10.99 7.13
CA SER A 127 6.07 9.58 7.51
C SER A 127 5.25 8.81 6.46
N LEU A 128 4.17 9.40 5.95
CA LEU A 128 3.38 8.78 4.89
C LEU A 128 4.17 8.63 3.59
N PHE A 129 4.96 9.63 3.21
CA PHE A 129 5.88 9.54 2.07
C PHE A 129 6.86 8.37 2.23
N GLN A 130 7.48 8.22 3.41
CA GLN A 130 8.42 7.12 3.67
C GLN A 130 7.75 5.74 3.64
N ILE A 131 6.54 5.64 4.20
CA ILE A 131 5.73 4.41 4.13
C ILE A 131 5.44 4.06 2.67
N ILE A 132 4.91 4.99 1.87
CA ILE A 132 4.57 4.74 0.47
C ILE A 132 5.82 4.40 -0.35
N TYR A 133 6.96 5.07 -0.10
CA TYR A 133 8.22 4.81 -0.79
C TYR A 133 8.72 3.37 -0.56
N LEU A 134 8.82 2.93 0.69
CA LEU A 134 9.26 1.56 0.99
C LEU A 134 8.23 0.53 0.48
N ALA A 135 6.93 0.80 0.63
CA ALA A 135 5.86 -0.05 0.11
C ALA A 135 5.99 -0.26 -1.41
N THR A 136 6.20 0.82 -2.16
CA THR A 136 6.34 0.79 -3.63
C THR A 136 7.47 -0.17 -4.04
N ILE A 137 8.63 -0.09 -3.38
CA ILE A 137 9.76 -0.99 -3.63
C ILE A 137 9.39 -2.44 -3.32
N ARG A 138 8.77 -2.70 -2.17
CA ARG A 138 8.54 -4.07 -1.68
C ARG A 138 7.43 -4.77 -2.47
N LEU A 139 6.35 -4.08 -2.79
CA LEU A 139 5.27 -4.58 -3.64
C LEU A 139 5.76 -4.89 -5.06
N ALA A 140 6.53 -3.99 -5.69
CA ALA A 140 7.10 -4.23 -7.02
C ALA A 140 8.00 -5.49 -7.06
N ASN A 141 8.83 -5.71 -6.04
CA ASN A 141 9.66 -6.91 -5.96
C ASN A 141 8.82 -8.18 -5.75
N ALA A 142 7.76 -8.12 -4.94
CA ALA A 142 6.87 -9.27 -4.70
C ALA A 142 6.17 -9.71 -5.99
N ILE A 143 5.57 -8.76 -6.72
CA ILE A 143 4.90 -9.01 -8.01
C ILE A 143 5.90 -9.57 -9.02
N LYS A 144 7.05 -8.91 -9.20
CA LYS A 144 8.10 -9.37 -10.13
C LYS A 144 8.60 -10.78 -9.81
N SER A 145 8.75 -11.11 -8.52
CA SER A 145 9.13 -12.46 -8.09
C SER A 145 8.08 -13.51 -8.47
N LYS A 146 6.79 -13.18 -8.30
CA LYS A 146 5.68 -14.11 -8.62
C LYS A 146 5.43 -14.22 -10.12
N HIS A 147 5.59 -13.15 -10.89
CA HIS A 147 5.65 -13.20 -12.36
C HIS A 147 6.75 -14.15 -12.83
N THR A 148 7.98 -13.95 -12.32
CA THR A 148 9.13 -14.80 -12.65
C THR A 148 8.87 -16.28 -12.28
N HIS A 149 8.20 -16.52 -11.15
CA HIS A 149 7.85 -17.87 -10.72
C HIS A 149 6.81 -18.51 -11.65
N TYR A 150 5.80 -17.75 -12.05
CA TYR A 150 4.79 -18.21 -12.99
C TYR A 150 5.43 -18.61 -14.32
N VAL A 151 6.20 -17.70 -14.94
CA VAL A 151 6.84 -17.93 -16.24
C VAL A 151 7.71 -19.19 -16.21
N ASN A 152 8.50 -19.35 -15.15
CA ASN A 152 9.46 -20.46 -15.06
C ASN A 152 8.85 -21.79 -14.58
N LYS A 153 7.71 -21.78 -13.88
CA LYS A 153 7.18 -22.99 -13.23
C LYS A 153 5.70 -23.23 -13.49
N TYR A 154 4.83 -22.25 -13.22
CA TYR A 154 3.38 -22.50 -13.24
C TYR A 154 2.80 -22.49 -14.65
N SER A 155 3.39 -21.75 -15.58
CA SER A 155 3.01 -21.71 -17.00
C SER A 155 3.01 -23.09 -17.69
N GLN A 156 3.75 -24.06 -17.14
CA GLN A 156 3.87 -25.41 -17.68
C GLN A 156 2.88 -26.41 -17.06
N LEU A 157 2.12 -26.02 -16.04
CA LEU A 157 1.18 -26.89 -15.34
C LEU A 157 -0.14 -26.97 -16.12
N GLU A 158 -0.61 -28.20 -16.40
CA GLU A 158 -1.81 -28.42 -17.20
C GLU A 158 -3.07 -27.78 -16.60
N HIS A 159 -3.19 -27.76 -15.27
CA HIS A 159 -4.34 -27.15 -14.60
C HIS A 159 -4.28 -25.62 -14.52
N VAL A 160 -3.17 -24.98 -14.94
CA VAL A 160 -2.97 -23.52 -14.97
C VAL A 160 -3.01 -22.95 -16.38
N LYS A 161 -2.51 -23.69 -17.38
CA LYS A 161 -2.43 -23.23 -18.77
C LYS A 161 -3.77 -22.72 -19.30
N GLY A 162 -3.75 -21.59 -20.00
CA GLY A 162 -4.92 -21.02 -20.64
C GLY A 162 -5.90 -20.34 -19.69
N LYS A 163 -5.60 -20.26 -18.39
CA LYS A 163 -6.46 -19.64 -17.38
C LYS A 163 -5.88 -18.29 -16.96
N PRO A 164 -6.73 -17.31 -16.59
CA PRO A 164 -6.26 -16.08 -15.96
C PRO A 164 -5.43 -16.39 -14.70
N TYR A 165 -4.26 -15.76 -14.60
CA TYR A 165 -3.37 -15.90 -13.45
C TYR A 165 -3.37 -14.60 -12.64
N ILE A 166 -3.81 -14.71 -11.38
CA ILE A 166 -4.00 -13.57 -10.49
C ILE A 166 -3.02 -13.67 -9.32
N ILE A 167 -2.36 -12.56 -9.01
CA ILE A 167 -1.54 -12.45 -7.80
C ILE A 167 -2.39 -11.83 -6.69
N CYS A 168 -2.54 -12.53 -5.58
CA CYS A 168 -3.20 -12.02 -4.38
C CYS A 168 -2.12 -11.50 -3.40
N LEU A 169 -1.98 -10.18 -3.27
CA LEU A 169 -0.90 -9.51 -2.58
C LEU A 169 -1.38 -8.78 -1.32
N ALA A 170 -0.76 -9.05 -0.17
CA ALA A 170 -0.93 -8.25 1.04
C ALA A 170 0.39 -7.56 1.48
N PRO A 171 0.34 -6.28 1.87
CA PRO A 171 1.49 -5.57 2.43
C PRO A 171 1.71 -5.92 3.90
N PHE A 172 2.96 -6.20 4.27
CA PHE A 172 3.43 -6.39 5.66
C PHE A 172 4.89 -5.91 5.80
N GLU A 173 5.28 -4.93 4.98
CA GLU A 173 6.67 -4.59 4.73
C GLU A 173 7.30 -3.69 5.79
N GLN A 174 6.47 -3.09 6.64
CA GLN A 174 6.88 -2.15 7.66
C GLN A 174 5.72 -1.87 8.62
N PRO A 175 5.97 -1.30 9.80
CA PRO A 175 4.91 -0.80 10.65
C PRO A 175 4.05 0.25 9.94
N LEU A 176 2.77 0.31 10.30
CA LEU A 176 1.80 1.23 9.67
C LEU A 176 1.65 1.03 8.15
N PHE A 177 2.03 -0.13 7.61
CA PHE A 177 1.88 -0.44 6.18
C PHE A 177 0.45 -0.15 5.67
N PHE A 178 -0.57 -0.32 6.52
CA PHE A 178 -1.97 -0.05 6.18
C PHE A 178 -2.26 1.42 5.88
N ALA A 179 -1.44 2.36 6.34
CA ALA A 179 -1.60 3.79 6.10
C ALA A 179 -1.40 4.19 4.63
N GLN A 180 -0.74 3.33 3.83
CA GLN A 180 -0.53 3.58 2.40
C GLN A 180 -1.83 3.55 1.57
N ALA A 181 -2.93 3.01 2.13
CA ALA A 181 -4.13 2.66 1.38
C ALA A 181 -3.78 1.83 0.14
N ASP A 182 -4.05 2.35 -1.05
CA ASP A 182 -3.70 1.78 -2.35
C ASP A 182 -2.60 2.57 -3.09
N ALA A 183 -2.05 3.63 -2.49
CA ALA A 183 -1.19 4.58 -3.18
C ALA A 183 0.07 3.92 -3.76
N ALA A 184 0.71 3.01 -3.02
CA ALA A 184 1.92 2.35 -3.52
C ALA A 184 1.62 1.32 -4.62
N ILE A 185 0.53 0.56 -4.50
CA ILE A 185 0.17 -0.44 -5.52
C ILE A 185 -0.27 0.23 -6.83
N ARG A 186 -0.98 1.38 -6.77
CA ARG A 186 -1.30 2.22 -7.93
C ARG A 186 -0.04 2.69 -8.65
N LYS A 187 0.98 3.17 -7.91
CA LYS A 187 2.29 3.52 -8.49
C LYS A 187 2.95 2.33 -9.17
N VAL A 188 2.97 1.17 -8.50
CA VAL A 188 3.63 -0.04 -9.05
C VAL A 188 2.99 -0.49 -10.35
N LEU A 189 1.67 -0.55 -10.42
CA LEU A 189 0.95 -1.13 -11.57
C LEU A 189 0.74 -0.12 -12.70
N TYR A 190 0.40 1.14 -12.38
CA TYR A 190 -0.02 2.15 -13.37
C TYR A 190 0.80 3.43 -13.34
N LYS A 191 1.90 3.50 -12.57
CA LYS A 191 2.71 4.72 -12.32
C LYS A 191 1.97 5.87 -11.65
N TYR A 192 0.65 5.83 -11.55
CA TYR A 192 -0.16 6.91 -11.02
C TYR A 192 0.00 7.06 -9.51
N SER A 193 0.21 8.29 -9.05
CA SER A 193 0.32 8.63 -7.63
C SER A 193 -0.95 9.30 -7.13
N ALA A 194 -1.28 10.48 -7.66
CA ALA A 194 -2.42 11.29 -7.21
C ALA A 194 -2.73 12.42 -8.20
N PRO A 195 -3.97 12.94 -8.21
CA PRO A 195 -4.24 14.25 -8.79
C PRO A 195 -3.56 15.34 -7.95
N LEU A 196 -3.07 16.38 -8.61
CA LEU A 196 -2.50 17.55 -7.97
C LEU A 196 -3.53 18.68 -7.97
N TYR A 197 -3.66 19.35 -6.83
CA TYR A 197 -4.68 20.38 -6.65
C TYR A 197 -4.17 21.58 -5.85
N VAL A 198 -4.82 22.72 -6.07
CA VAL A 198 -4.73 23.90 -5.21
C VAL A 198 -6.06 24.13 -4.52
N LYS A 199 -6.00 24.62 -3.29
CA LYS A 199 -7.17 24.95 -2.50
C LYS A 199 -7.19 26.45 -2.22
N ASP A 200 -8.29 27.10 -2.56
CA ASP A 200 -8.51 28.49 -2.18
C ASP A 200 -8.77 28.55 -0.66
N GLU A 201 -7.92 29.25 0.08
CA GLU A 201 -8.06 29.32 1.55
C GLU A 201 -9.31 30.12 1.99
N ALA A 202 -9.78 31.06 1.17
CA ALA A 202 -10.90 31.93 1.50
C ALA A 202 -12.26 31.25 1.23
N THR A 203 -12.38 30.55 0.09
CA THR A 203 -13.64 29.87 -0.29
C THR A 203 -13.66 28.41 0.09
N GLY A 204 -12.49 27.77 0.22
CA GLY A 204 -12.34 26.32 0.38
C GLY A 204 -12.45 25.54 -0.92
N ASP A 205 -12.61 26.21 -2.07
CA ASP A 205 -12.75 25.57 -3.38
C ASP A 205 -11.45 24.87 -3.80
N ILE A 206 -11.60 23.72 -4.44
CA ILE A 206 -10.48 22.91 -4.93
C ILE A 206 -10.45 22.98 -6.46
N ARG A 207 -9.25 23.20 -7.01
CA ARG A 207 -9.00 23.16 -8.45
C ARG A 207 -7.90 22.14 -8.73
N ILE A 208 -8.21 21.17 -9.58
CA ILE A 208 -7.20 20.24 -10.10
C ILE A 208 -6.30 21.01 -11.06
N VAL A 209 -5.00 20.95 -10.82
CA VAL A 209 -3.98 21.65 -11.60
C VAL A 209 -3.04 20.69 -12.31
N GLY A 210 -3.20 19.38 -12.09
CA GLY A 210 -2.24 18.42 -12.60
C GLY A 210 -2.43 17.01 -12.08
N GLU A 211 -1.46 16.17 -12.40
CA GLU A 211 -1.38 14.78 -11.97
C GLU A 211 0.08 14.41 -11.72
N GLU A 212 0.30 13.51 -10.78
CA GLU A 212 1.61 12.98 -10.42
C GLU A 212 1.73 11.50 -10.78
N TYR A 213 2.79 11.17 -11.49
CA TYR A 213 3.21 9.82 -11.88
C TYR A 213 4.59 9.52 -11.30
N THR A 214 4.97 8.24 -11.27
CA THR A 214 6.28 7.77 -10.83
C THR A 214 6.77 6.70 -11.80
N ASP A 215 7.74 7.05 -12.64
CA ASP A 215 8.27 6.11 -13.63
C ASP A 215 9.13 5.00 -13.01
N ASN A 216 9.83 5.32 -11.94
CA ASN A 216 10.75 4.41 -11.28
C ASN A 216 10.97 4.76 -9.81
N VAL A 217 11.47 3.79 -9.05
CA VAL A 217 11.92 3.98 -7.67
C VAL A 217 13.32 3.40 -7.50
N VAL A 218 14.20 4.13 -6.83
CA VAL A 218 15.58 3.70 -6.57
C VAL A 218 15.65 3.06 -5.20
N LYS A 219 16.22 1.85 -5.09
CA LYS A 219 16.48 1.18 -3.80
C LYS A 219 17.58 1.92 -3.02
N SER A 220 17.66 1.69 -1.70
CA SER A 220 18.81 2.13 -0.89
C SER A 220 20.16 1.60 -1.39
N THR A 221 20.18 0.54 -2.20
CA THR A 221 21.37 0.00 -2.86
C THR A 221 21.75 0.75 -4.15
N GLY A 222 21.00 1.78 -4.56
CA GLY A 222 21.14 2.48 -5.84
C GLY A 222 20.51 1.76 -7.04
N ALA A 223 19.90 0.59 -6.85
CA ALA A 223 19.28 -0.17 -7.93
C ALA A 223 17.94 0.45 -8.34
N ASN A 224 17.76 0.72 -9.63
CA ASN A 224 16.54 1.28 -10.18
C ASN A 224 15.46 0.22 -10.41
N ILE A 225 14.21 0.51 -10.06
CA ILE A 225 13.03 -0.33 -10.30
C ILE A 225 12.05 0.44 -11.19
N PRO A 226 11.87 0.05 -12.46
CA PRO A 226 10.81 0.62 -13.28
C PRO A 226 9.43 0.23 -12.74
N LEU A 227 8.49 1.17 -12.77
CA LEU A 227 7.09 0.98 -12.40
C LEU A 227 6.20 1.00 -13.65
N GLY A 228 4.89 0.82 -13.46
CA GLY A 228 3.93 0.70 -14.57
C GLY A 228 3.86 -0.72 -15.10
N LEU A 229 3.84 -1.71 -14.20
CA LEU A 229 3.90 -3.12 -14.57
C LEU A 229 2.75 -3.58 -15.47
N PHE A 230 1.63 -2.85 -15.51
CA PHE A 230 0.44 -3.10 -16.34
C PHE A 230 0.24 -2.05 -17.44
N LEU A 231 1.30 -1.33 -17.83
CA LEU A 231 1.26 -0.34 -18.90
C LEU A 231 1.90 -0.82 -20.22
N ASP A 232 2.39 -2.07 -20.25
CA ASP A 232 2.93 -2.73 -21.44
C ASP A 232 2.77 -4.26 -21.35
N ASP A 233 3.26 -4.98 -22.36
CA ASP A 233 3.15 -6.44 -22.46
C ASP A 233 4.19 -7.22 -21.61
N GLY A 234 5.03 -6.53 -20.84
CA GLY A 234 6.09 -7.13 -20.03
C GLY A 234 5.61 -8.03 -18.89
N MET A 235 4.34 -7.88 -18.48
CA MET A 235 3.67 -8.77 -17.51
C MET A 235 2.33 -9.31 -18.02
N LYS A 236 2.17 -9.49 -19.34
CA LYS A 236 0.92 -9.99 -19.95
C LYS A 236 0.44 -11.33 -19.39
N GLU A 237 1.30 -12.13 -18.77
CA GLU A 237 0.89 -13.39 -18.13
C GLU A 237 0.07 -13.18 -16.84
N ILE A 238 0.14 -12.01 -16.22
CA ILE A 238 -0.66 -11.67 -15.04
C ILE A 238 -1.93 -10.98 -15.49
N SER A 239 -3.07 -11.54 -15.13
CA SER A 239 -4.38 -11.01 -15.51
C SER A 239 -4.87 -9.89 -14.60
N ALA A 240 -4.57 -9.99 -13.31
CA ALA A 240 -4.94 -9.01 -12.30
C ALA A 240 -4.09 -9.15 -11.03
N VAL A 241 -4.15 -8.14 -10.16
CA VAL A 241 -3.70 -8.21 -8.77
C VAL A 241 -4.89 -7.99 -7.84
N ILE A 242 -5.14 -8.93 -6.93
CA ILE A 242 -6.02 -8.73 -5.77
C ILE A 242 -5.17 -8.22 -4.62
N PHE A 243 -5.56 -7.11 -4.01
CA PHE A 243 -4.77 -6.46 -2.97
C PHE A 243 -5.62 -6.11 -1.74
N SER A 244 -5.06 -6.28 -0.54
CA SER A 244 -5.66 -5.72 0.67
C SER A 244 -4.60 -5.34 1.69
N ASN A 245 -4.58 -4.07 2.05
CA ASN A 245 -3.82 -3.51 3.18
C ASN A 245 -4.60 -3.57 4.51
N THR A 246 -5.85 -4.04 4.50
CA THR A 246 -6.74 -4.09 5.66
C THR A 246 -7.00 -5.52 6.15
N ALA A 247 -6.46 -6.54 5.49
CA ALA A 247 -6.44 -7.92 5.98
C ALA A 247 -5.49 -8.07 7.19
N THR A 248 -5.91 -7.53 8.34
CA THR A 248 -5.12 -7.47 9.57
C THR A 248 -5.90 -8.05 10.75
N MET A 249 -5.25 -8.14 11.92
CA MET A 249 -5.95 -8.45 13.18
C MET A 249 -7.08 -7.46 13.49
N THR A 250 -6.99 -6.20 13.02
CA THR A 250 -8.06 -5.20 13.16
C THR A 250 -9.31 -5.67 12.42
N LYS A 251 -9.19 -6.22 11.21
CA LYS A 251 -10.32 -6.80 10.46
C LYS A 251 -11.03 -7.88 11.26
N ALA A 252 -10.27 -8.85 11.78
CA ALA A 252 -10.85 -9.95 12.55
C ALA A 252 -11.59 -9.44 13.80
N LYS A 253 -11.07 -8.40 14.48
CA LYS A 253 -11.76 -7.74 15.61
C LYS A 253 -12.98 -6.96 15.17
N ALA A 254 -12.93 -6.26 14.02
CA ALA A 254 -14.03 -5.45 13.51
C ALA A 254 -15.24 -6.31 13.13
N LEU A 255 -14.99 -7.47 12.50
CA LEU A 255 -16.02 -8.46 12.13
C LEU A 255 -16.78 -9.02 13.34
N ASN A 256 -16.20 -8.96 14.54
CA ASN A 256 -16.83 -9.38 15.78
C ASN A 256 -16.73 -8.29 16.86
N SER A 257 -16.89 -7.03 16.47
CA SER A 257 -16.58 -5.88 17.34
C SER A 257 -17.38 -5.85 18.65
N LEU A 258 -18.60 -6.43 18.67
CA LEU A 258 -19.42 -6.60 19.87
C LEU A 258 -18.72 -7.42 20.97
N LYS A 259 -17.80 -8.32 20.61
CA LYS A 259 -16.98 -9.09 21.56
C LYS A 259 -15.71 -8.36 21.98
N HIS A 260 -15.51 -7.14 21.51
CA HIS A 260 -14.35 -6.31 21.79
C HIS A 260 -14.72 -4.93 22.37
N PRO A 261 -15.54 -4.85 23.42
CA PRO A 261 -16.06 -3.57 23.93
C PRO A 261 -14.95 -2.62 24.41
N ASN A 262 -13.76 -3.10 24.77
CA ASN A 262 -12.64 -2.24 25.20
C ASN A 262 -11.70 -1.84 24.04
N THR A 263 -12.10 -2.10 22.80
CA THR A 263 -11.32 -1.76 21.61
C THR A 263 -11.90 -0.51 20.96
N PHE A 264 -11.03 0.45 20.67
CA PHE A 264 -11.33 1.61 19.83
C PHE A 264 -10.84 1.35 18.42
N PHE A 265 -11.71 1.55 17.45
CA PHE A 265 -11.41 1.42 16.03
C PHE A 265 -11.33 2.81 15.40
N GLN A 266 -10.41 2.96 14.46
CA GLN A 266 -10.29 4.13 13.60
C GLN A 266 -10.19 3.66 12.16
N ALA A 267 -10.92 4.31 11.27
CA ALA A 267 -10.92 4.00 9.85
C ALA A 267 -11.02 5.26 8.99
N ILE A 268 -10.38 5.16 7.82
CA ILE A 268 -10.43 6.14 6.75
C ILE A 268 -11.22 5.49 5.62
N ARG A 269 -12.30 6.15 5.20
CA ARG A 269 -13.20 5.66 4.15
C ARG A 269 -13.35 6.68 3.02
N TYR A 270 -13.55 6.19 1.80
CA TYR A 270 -13.73 7.03 0.62
C TYR A 270 -14.95 7.94 0.75
N ASN A 271 -14.77 9.21 0.40
CA ASN A 271 -15.83 10.22 0.37
C ASN A 271 -15.89 10.82 -1.05
N PRO A 272 -16.87 10.46 -1.88
CA PRO A 272 -16.97 10.98 -3.24
C PRO A 272 -17.35 12.47 -3.28
N ASN A 273 -17.84 13.03 -2.16
CA ASN A 273 -18.29 14.41 -2.07
C ASN A 273 -17.18 15.38 -1.64
N SER A 274 -15.95 14.90 -1.41
CA SER A 274 -14.81 15.74 -1.03
C SER A 274 -13.50 15.21 -1.58
N TRP A 275 -12.71 16.09 -2.22
CA TRP A 275 -11.43 15.73 -2.82
C TRP A 275 -10.30 15.53 -1.81
N ASP A 276 -10.29 16.31 -0.73
CA ASP A 276 -9.18 16.36 0.24
C ASP A 276 -9.55 15.82 1.63
N LYS A 277 -10.79 15.35 1.82
CA LYS A 277 -11.30 14.92 3.14
C LYS A 277 -12.03 13.59 3.04
N PRO A 278 -11.38 12.47 3.38
CA PRO A 278 -12.06 11.20 3.52
C PRO A 278 -13.02 11.24 4.72
N TYR A 279 -13.90 10.25 4.80
CA TYR A 279 -14.65 10.02 6.03
C TYR A 279 -13.73 9.42 7.09
N TYR A 280 -13.64 10.09 8.24
CA TYR A 280 -12.96 9.58 9.42
C TYR A 280 -13.98 8.95 10.37
N HIS A 281 -13.90 7.63 10.52
CA HIS A 281 -14.77 6.89 11.44
C HIS A 281 -13.98 6.48 12.67
N CYS A 282 -14.48 6.85 13.85
CA CYS A 282 -13.97 6.38 15.12
C CYS A 282 -15.13 5.81 15.92
N GLY A 283 -14.94 4.65 16.55
CA GLY A 283 -16.00 4.00 17.32
C GLY A 283 -15.47 2.95 18.27
N GLN A 284 -16.21 2.71 19.35
CA GLN A 284 -15.92 1.64 20.29
C GLN A 284 -16.40 0.29 19.74
N GLY A 285 -15.86 -0.81 20.24
CA GLY A 285 -16.37 -2.15 19.94
C GLY A 285 -17.86 -2.26 20.24
N GLY A 286 -18.63 -2.74 19.26
CA GLY A 286 -20.09 -2.76 19.29
C GLY A 286 -20.76 -1.62 18.53
N GLU A 287 -20.06 -0.49 18.31
CA GLU A 287 -20.51 0.61 17.45
C GLU A 287 -19.88 0.55 16.06
N TYR A 288 -18.62 0.13 16.00
CA TYR A 288 -17.87 0.00 14.75
C TYR A 288 -18.22 -1.30 13.99
N ARG A 289 -18.32 -1.23 12.66
CA ARG A 289 -18.57 -2.39 11.80
C ARG A 289 -17.71 -2.31 10.53
N GLU A 290 -17.29 -3.48 10.10
CA GLU A 290 -16.73 -3.73 8.78
C GLU A 290 -17.31 -5.04 8.27
N THR A 291 -17.23 -5.25 6.96
CA THR A 291 -17.47 -6.55 6.35
C THR A 291 -16.17 -7.24 6.00
N LEU A 292 -16.27 -8.51 5.55
CA LEU A 292 -15.09 -9.29 5.22
C LEU A 292 -14.34 -8.67 4.04
N LEU A 293 -15.07 -8.19 3.02
CA LEU A 293 -14.52 -7.71 1.76
C LEU A 293 -14.13 -6.21 1.79
N ASP A 294 -14.57 -5.46 2.81
CA ASP A 294 -14.19 -4.06 3.04
C ASP A 294 -12.66 -3.88 2.91
N GLY A 295 -12.21 -3.03 1.97
CA GLY A 295 -10.79 -2.74 1.75
C GLY A 295 -10.02 -3.81 0.95
N LEU A 296 -10.74 -4.61 0.17
CA LEU A 296 -10.20 -5.40 -0.92
C LEU A 296 -10.22 -4.60 -2.21
N HIS A 297 -9.14 -4.68 -2.97
CA HIS A 297 -8.95 -4.02 -4.25
C HIS A 297 -8.63 -5.03 -5.35
N ILE A 298 -9.11 -4.78 -6.56
CA ILE A 298 -8.75 -5.54 -7.77
C ILE A 298 -8.13 -4.56 -8.75
N PHE A 299 -6.92 -4.87 -9.23
CA PHE A 299 -6.22 -4.11 -10.26
C PHE A 299 -6.13 -4.97 -11.53
N LEU A 300 -6.73 -4.52 -12.62
CA LEU A 300 -6.75 -5.23 -13.90
C LEU A 300 -5.49 -4.96 -14.71
N ASN A 301 -5.02 -5.95 -15.47
CA ASN A 301 -4.00 -5.75 -16.47
C ASN A 301 -4.63 -5.64 -17.87
N PRO A 302 -4.69 -4.45 -18.49
CA PRO A 302 -5.24 -4.29 -19.84
C PRO A 302 -4.45 -5.06 -20.92
N TYR A 303 -3.19 -5.41 -20.62
CA TYR A 303 -2.29 -6.15 -21.51
C TYR A 303 -2.31 -7.66 -21.27
N ALA A 304 -3.22 -8.18 -20.44
CA ALA A 304 -3.27 -9.60 -20.09
C ALA A 304 -3.53 -10.51 -21.30
N GLU A 305 -2.75 -11.59 -21.43
CA GLU A 305 -2.94 -12.64 -22.44
C GLU A 305 -4.24 -13.44 -22.19
N HIS A 306 -4.58 -13.63 -20.92
CA HIS A 306 -5.86 -14.20 -20.48
C HIS A 306 -6.57 -13.21 -19.56
N PRO A 307 -7.39 -12.29 -20.10
CA PRO A 307 -8.04 -11.25 -19.31
C PRO A 307 -8.88 -11.80 -18.15
N PHE A 308 -8.89 -11.06 -17.05
CA PHE A 308 -9.72 -11.36 -15.89
C PHE A 308 -11.04 -10.59 -16.01
N ASP A 309 -12.18 -11.29 -15.96
CA ASP A 309 -13.50 -10.66 -15.90
C ASP A 309 -13.81 -10.27 -14.43
N PRO A 310 -13.83 -8.97 -14.08
CA PRO A 310 -14.07 -8.54 -12.71
C PRO A 310 -15.49 -8.82 -12.21
N ASP A 311 -16.46 -9.05 -13.10
CA ASP A 311 -17.86 -9.29 -12.71
C ASP A 311 -18.01 -10.54 -11.84
N VAL A 312 -17.13 -11.53 -12.02
CA VAL A 312 -17.12 -12.76 -11.19
C VAL A 312 -16.76 -12.49 -9.72
N LEU A 313 -16.02 -11.40 -9.44
CA LEU A 313 -15.66 -10.93 -8.11
C LEU A 313 -16.49 -9.72 -7.67
N TYR A 314 -17.49 -9.29 -8.45
CA TYR A 314 -18.23 -8.07 -8.16
C TYR A 314 -18.90 -8.11 -6.78
N SER A 315 -18.63 -7.08 -6.00
CA SER A 315 -19.29 -6.74 -4.74
C SER A 315 -19.19 -5.22 -4.60
N ASP A 316 -20.23 -4.58 -4.06
CA ASP A 316 -20.21 -3.15 -3.76
C ASP A 316 -19.10 -2.75 -2.76
N GLU A 317 -18.50 -3.74 -2.10
CA GLU A 317 -17.47 -3.57 -1.07
C GLU A 317 -16.05 -3.56 -1.64
N ILE A 318 -15.87 -4.06 -2.87
CA ILE A 318 -14.56 -4.24 -3.50
C ILE A 318 -14.30 -3.05 -4.44
N SER A 319 -13.14 -2.43 -4.30
CA SER A 319 -12.70 -1.36 -5.20
C SER A 319 -12.06 -1.97 -6.44
N LEU A 320 -12.48 -1.52 -7.63
CA LEU A 320 -11.91 -1.96 -8.90
C LEU A 320 -11.06 -0.85 -9.51
N HIS A 321 -9.90 -1.22 -10.00
CA HIS A 321 -8.94 -0.35 -10.66
C HIS A 321 -8.57 -0.93 -12.02
N ASP A 322 -8.60 -0.10 -13.04
CA ASP A 322 -8.24 -0.44 -14.42
C ASP A 322 -7.42 0.70 -15.02
N PHE A 323 -7.02 0.58 -16.28
CA PHE A 323 -6.28 1.61 -16.99
C PHE A 323 -6.80 1.77 -18.43
N ASP A 324 -7.23 2.99 -18.75
CA ASP A 324 -7.67 3.35 -20.10
C ASP A 324 -6.44 3.54 -21.00
N MET A 325 -6.23 2.60 -21.92
CA MET A 325 -5.12 2.66 -22.88
C MET A 325 -5.27 3.75 -23.93
N GLN A 326 -6.48 4.25 -24.20
CA GLN A 326 -6.72 5.32 -25.18
C GLN A 326 -6.41 6.69 -24.58
N GLU A 327 -6.93 6.94 -23.38
CA GLU A 327 -6.71 8.19 -22.65
C GLU A 327 -5.40 8.18 -21.85
N ASN A 328 -4.72 7.03 -21.76
CA ASN A 328 -3.51 6.80 -20.98
C ASN A 328 -3.67 7.26 -19.52
N SER A 329 -4.77 6.85 -18.89
CA SER A 329 -5.16 7.30 -17.55
C SER A 329 -5.73 6.14 -16.71
N PRO A 330 -5.55 6.15 -15.38
CA PRO A 330 -6.15 5.16 -14.49
C PRO A 330 -7.67 5.35 -14.40
N LEU A 331 -8.40 4.24 -14.30
CA LEU A 331 -9.82 4.20 -14.02
C LEU A 331 -10.04 3.60 -12.64
N GLU A 332 -10.67 4.35 -11.74
CA GLU A 332 -10.94 3.92 -10.36
C GLU A 332 -12.46 3.84 -10.15
N PHE A 333 -12.97 2.65 -9.83
CA PHE A 333 -14.35 2.39 -9.49
C PHE A 333 -14.43 2.07 -7.99
N ILE A 334 -14.62 3.13 -7.21
CA ILE A 334 -14.61 3.08 -5.74
C ILE A 334 -15.98 3.55 -5.23
N ASN A 335 -16.67 2.69 -4.51
CA ASN A 335 -17.97 3.03 -3.93
C ASN A 335 -17.82 3.94 -2.70
N GLU A 336 -18.83 4.79 -2.48
CA GLU A 336 -18.88 5.63 -1.29
C GLU A 336 -18.71 4.80 -0.01
N GLY A 337 -17.83 5.24 0.88
CA GLY A 337 -17.57 4.54 2.13
C GLY A 337 -16.61 3.36 2.01
N ALA A 338 -16.04 3.05 0.84
CA ALA A 338 -15.01 2.02 0.70
C ALA A 338 -13.85 2.23 1.69
N LEU A 339 -13.39 1.15 2.32
CA LEU A 339 -12.37 1.21 3.37
C LEU A 339 -10.96 1.36 2.79
N PHE A 340 -10.28 2.46 3.09
CA PHE A 340 -8.90 2.71 2.65
C PHE A 340 -7.86 2.27 3.67
N ALA A 341 -8.10 2.53 4.95
CA ALA A 341 -7.18 2.15 6.02
C ALA A 341 -7.92 2.02 7.34
N HIS A 342 -7.40 1.19 8.24
CA HIS A 342 -7.93 1.06 9.58
C HIS A 342 -6.84 0.75 10.61
N GLN A 343 -7.19 0.97 11.88
CA GLN A 343 -6.42 0.48 13.01
C GLN A 343 -7.32 0.30 14.22
N CYS A 344 -6.83 -0.43 15.22
CA CYS A 344 -7.51 -0.49 16.50
C CYS A 344 -6.54 -0.52 17.67
N ILE A 345 -7.00 0.01 18.81
CA ILE A 345 -6.29 -0.04 20.08
C ILE A 345 -7.22 -0.70 21.09
N THR A 346 -6.77 -1.81 21.68
CA THR A 346 -7.47 -2.45 22.79
C THR A 346 -6.92 -1.91 24.10
N LEU A 347 -7.77 -1.27 24.89
CA LEU A 347 -7.40 -0.82 26.23
C LEU A 347 -7.41 -2.02 27.18
N VAL A 348 -6.26 -2.28 27.80
CA VAL A 348 -6.10 -3.35 28.79
C VAL A 348 -5.78 -2.72 30.14
N PRO A 349 -6.51 -3.07 31.21
CA PRO A 349 -6.19 -2.62 32.57
C PRO A 349 -4.73 -2.93 32.93
N THR A 350 -4.02 -1.97 33.52
CA THR A 350 -2.57 -2.04 33.82
C THR A 350 -2.18 -3.23 34.69
N ASP A 351 -3.09 -3.72 35.52
CA ASP A 351 -2.93 -4.90 36.39
C ASP A 351 -2.98 -6.24 35.62
N LYS A 352 -3.50 -6.24 34.39
CA LYS A 352 -3.50 -7.39 33.47
C LYS A 352 -2.38 -7.32 32.43
N VAL A 353 -1.69 -6.19 32.37
CA VAL A 353 -0.54 -5.97 31.50
C VAL A 353 0.67 -6.50 32.26
N GLY A 354 1.13 -7.71 31.93
CA GLY A 354 2.45 -8.18 32.36
C GLY A 354 3.54 -7.17 31.97
N ASN A 355 4.70 -7.22 32.62
CA ASN A 355 5.75 -6.20 32.51
C ASN A 355 6.15 -5.90 31.05
N LEU A 356 5.56 -4.85 30.44
CA LEU A 356 5.80 -4.46 29.03
C LEU A 356 7.26 -4.05 28.80
N ASP A 357 7.99 -3.71 29.85
CA ASP A 357 9.41 -3.35 29.75
C ASP A 357 10.29 -4.53 29.32
N SER A 358 9.84 -5.79 29.47
CA SER A 358 10.60 -6.96 29.02
C SER A 358 10.50 -7.22 27.51
N LEU A 359 9.73 -6.43 26.74
CA LEU A 359 9.59 -6.56 25.28
C LEU A 359 10.47 -5.57 24.49
N LYS A 360 11.18 -4.68 25.18
CA LYS A 360 12.15 -3.76 24.56
C LYS A 360 13.51 -4.44 24.51
N ALA A 361 13.70 -5.36 23.57
CA ALA A 361 15.06 -5.72 23.19
C ALA A 361 15.63 -4.53 22.39
N ASP A 362 16.83 -4.04 22.70
CA ASP A 362 17.56 -3.05 21.89
C ASP A 362 18.00 -3.67 20.55
N VAL A 363 17.03 -4.03 19.72
CA VAL A 363 17.26 -4.49 18.35
C VAL A 363 17.36 -3.23 17.49
N GLU A 364 18.52 -3.04 16.90
CA GLU A 364 18.76 -2.00 15.91
C GLU A 364 18.30 -2.52 14.54
N PHE A 365 17.44 -1.75 13.88
CA PHE A 365 16.96 -2.05 12.53
C PHE A 365 17.69 -1.18 11.51
N LYS A 366 17.97 -1.74 10.33
CA LYS A 366 18.50 -0.97 9.20
C LYS A 366 17.47 0.05 8.74
N ASP A 367 17.91 1.28 8.53
CA ASP A 367 17.09 2.35 7.98
C ASP A 367 16.99 2.20 6.45
N TYR A 368 15.76 2.05 5.95
CA TYR A 368 15.44 1.98 4.52
C TYR A 368 14.67 3.21 4.03
N SER A 369 14.56 4.26 4.86
CA SER A 369 13.92 5.51 4.47
C SER A 369 14.70 6.21 3.35
N PHE A 370 13.96 6.84 2.45
CA PHE A 370 14.50 7.75 1.46
C PHE A 370 15.14 8.94 2.16
N LYS A 371 16.37 9.27 1.76
CA LYS A 371 17.10 10.46 2.23
C LYS A 371 17.24 11.43 1.07
N TRP A 372 16.73 12.64 1.25
CA TRP A 372 17.04 13.76 0.38
C TRP A 372 18.52 14.09 0.52
N GLU A 373 19.28 13.99 -0.58
CA GLU A 373 20.63 14.52 -0.63
C GLU A 373 20.57 16.02 -0.91
N GLU A 374 21.24 16.79 -0.06
CA GLU A 374 21.30 18.25 -0.15
C GLU A 374 21.81 18.69 -1.53
N GLY A 375 20.99 19.47 -2.23
CA GLY A 375 21.32 20.00 -3.56
C GLY A 375 21.25 18.96 -4.69
N THR A 376 20.67 17.78 -4.45
CA THR A 376 20.39 16.77 -5.49
C THR A 376 18.99 16.96 -6.06
N LEU A 377 18.88 16.95 -7.39
CA LEU A 377 17.63 17.12 -8.11
C LEU A 377 17.00 15.75 -8.43
N TYR A 378 15.81 15.51 -7.88
CA TYR A 378 15.07 14.27 -8.07
C TYR A 378 13.90 14.49 -9.03
N GLN A 379 13.76 13.64 -10.03
CA GLN A 379 12.64 13.69 -10.96
C GLN A 379 11.35 13.32 -10.23
N ILE A 380 10.32 14.14 -10.42
CA ILE A 380 8.95 13.89 -9.99
C ILE A 380 8.12 13.98 -11.26
N SER A 381 7.66 12.85 -11.80
CA SER A 381 6.89 12.81 -13.05
C SER A 381 5.49 13.39 -12.85
N ALA A 382 5.40 14.66 -12.46
CA ALA A 382 4.19 15.44 -12.32
C ALA A 382 4.04 16.38 -13.51
N ASN A 383 2.80 16.62 -13.91
CA ASN A 383 2.41 17.69 -14.81
C ASN A 383 1.57 18.67 -14.00
N VAL A 384 1.96 19.95 -13.97
CA VAL A 384 1.28 21.02 -13.21
C VAL A 384 1.06 22.22 -14.13
N GLY A 385 -0.17 22.42 -14.59
CA GLY A 385 -0.50 23.42 -15.59
C GLY A 385 0.36 23.24 -16.85
N LEU A 386 1.19 24.23 -17.16
CA LEU A 386 2.12 24.18 -18.29
C LEU A 386 3.47 23.55 -17.94
N GLY A 387 3.77 23.36 -16.66
CA GLY A 387 5.02 22.77 -16.19
C GLY A 387 4.99 21.25 -16.26
N ILE A 388 5.82 20.67 -17.10
CA ILE A 388 6.00 19.23 -17.29
C ILE A 388 7.41 18.80 -16.84
N ASP A 389 7.65 17.49 -16.75
CA ASP A 389 8.95 16.90 -16.33
C ASP A 389 9.50 17.58 -15.06
N ASN A 390 8.63 17.69 -14.05
CA ASN A 390 8.93 18.38 -12.82
C ASN A 390 10.02 17.64 -12.02
N HIS A 391 10.74 18.39 -11.21
CA HIS A 391 11.78 17.87 -10.33
C HIS A 391 11.71 18.61 -8.99
N LEU A 392 12.08 17.93 -7.91
CA LEU A 392 12.23 18.51 -6.59
C LEU A 392 13.65 18.34 -6.07
N ALA A 393 14.12 19.32 -5.30
CA ALA A 393 15.35 19.25 -4.54
C ALA A 393 15.16 19.94 -3.18
N HIS A 394 15.97 19.57 -2.20
CA HIS A 394 16.16 20.32 -0.97
C HIS A 394 17.48 21.09 -1.03
N TYR A 395 17.47 22.35 -0.60
CA TYR A 395 18.67 23.17 -0.51
C TYR A 395 18.54 24.20 0.63
N LYS A 396 19.37 24.08 1.66
CA LYS A 396 19.46 25.01 2.80
C LYS A 396 18.12 25.31 3.48
N GLY A 397 17.27 24.30 3.67
CA GLY A 397 15.94 24.45 4.28
C GLY A 397 14.84 24.90 3.31
N TRP A 398 15.13 25.00 2.02
CA TRP A 398 14.16 25.31 0.97
C TRP A 398 13.86 24.07 0.14
N THR A 399 12.62 23.97 -0.35
CA THR A 399 12.29 23.08 -1.48
C THR A 399 12.32 23.86 -2.78
N LEU A 400 12.94 23.26 -3.79
CA LEU A 400 13.16 23.83 -5.11
C LEU A 400 12.42 22.94 -6.11
N ALA A 401 11.48 23.51 -6.83
CA ALA A 401 10.79 22.88 -7.94
C ALA A 401 11.38 23.38 -9.26
N VAL A 402 11.91 22.47 -10.07
CA VAL A 402 12.44 22.76 -11.41
C VAL A 402 11.51 22.10 -12.42
N PHE A 403 11.07 22.82 -13.43
CA PHE A 403 10.07 22.35 -14.37
C PHE A 403 10.42 22.78 -15.79
N LYS A 404 9.93 22.02 -16.77
CA LYS A 404 10.00 22.36 -18.17
C LYS A 404 8.70 23.00 -18.61
N ASP A 405 8.74 24.16 -19.27
CA ASP A 405 7.55 24.75 -19.86
C ASP A 405 7.15 23.96 -21.13
N SER A 406 5.89 23.55 -21.21
CA SER A 406 5.37 22.77 -22.33
C SER A 406 5.16 23.56 -23.62
N ILE A 407 5.13 24.90 -23.57
CA ILE A 407 4.86 25.76 -24.73
C ILE A 407 6.13 26.00 -25.55
N ASP A 408 7.20 26.49 -24.93
CA ASP A 408 8.45 26.88 -25.59
C ASP A 408 9.63 25.96 -25.24
N ASN A 409 9.42 24.96 -24.38
CA ASN A 409 10.38 23.91 -24.03
C ASN A 409 11.64 24.40 -23.30
N ASP A 410 11.59 25.57 -22.68
CA ASP A 410 12.62 26.04 -21.77
C ASP A 410 12.33 25.57 -20.32
N TRP A 411 13.24 25.91 -19.41
CA TRP A 411 13.24 25.43 -18.03
C TRP A 411 13.16 26.59 -17.05
N GLY A 412 12.20 26.51 -16.15
CA GLY A 412 12.01 27.45 -15.04
C GLY A 412 12.20 26.76 -13.69
N ALA A 413 12.28 27.57 -12.63
CA ALA A 413 12.29 27.04 -11.28
C ALA A 413 11.62 27.98 -10.26
N PHE A 414 11.10 27.38 -9.19
CA PHE A 414 10.59 28.08 -8.01
C PHE A 414 11.22 27.48 -6.75
N ALA A 415 11.42 28.32 -5.72
CA ALA A 415 11.79 27.86 -4.39
C ALA A 415 10.80 28.37 -3.34
N LYS A 416 10.47 27.51 -2.37
CA LYS A 416 9.68 27.88 -1.19
C LYS A 416 10.46 27.55 0.09
N GLY A 417 10.41 28.45 1.07
CA GLY A 417 11.21 28.41 2.30
C GLY A 417 10.77 27.38 3.34
N LYS A 418 10.51 26.15 2.90
CA LYS A 418 10.21 24.99 3.73
C LYS A 418 10.49 23.72 2.94
N GLU A 419 11.13 22.76 3.59
CA GLU A 419 11.30 21.42 3.07
C GLU A 419 9.99 20.64 3.10
N VAL A 420 9.65 20.04 1.96
CA VAL A 420 8.48 19.16 1.77
C VAL A 420 8.86 17.97 0.90
N SER A 421 8.17 16.85 1.06
CA SER A 421 8.52 15.58 0.41
C SER A 421 7.79 15.31 -0.91
N THR A 422 6.73 16.07 -1.24
CA THR A 422 5.88 15.81 -2.42
C THR A 422 5.55 17.10 -3.18
N MET A 423 5.21 16.97 -4.47
CA MET A 423 4.76 18.10 -5.28
C MET A 423 3.45 18.68 -4.74
N GLN A 424 2.49 17.85 -4.31
CA GLN A 424 1.25 18.33 -3.70
C GLN A 424 1.52 19.19 -2.46
N GLU A 425 2.49 18.81 -1.61
CA GLU A 425 2.88 19.63 -0.48
C GLU A 425 3.50 20.96 -0.91
N PHE A 426 4.37 20.94 -1.93
CA PHE A 426 4.97 22.16 -2.47
C PHE A 426 3.89 23.14 -2.98
N LEU A 427 2.88 22.62 -3.68
CA LEU A 427 1.72 23.41 -4.14
C LEU A 427 0.87 23.92 -2.97
N SER A 428 0.73 23.11 -1.91
CA SER A 428 -0.08 23.44 -0.72
C SER A 428 0.64 24.32 0.30
N LEU A 429 1.92 24.63 0.12
CA LEU A 429 2.63 25.57 1.00
C LEU A 429 1.99 26.95 0.88
N SER A 430 1.45 27.44 2.01
CA SER A 430 0.78 28.72 2.15
C SER A 430 1.65 29.89 1.70
N ASP A 431 1.02 30.99 1.29
CA ASP A 431 1.69 32.22 0.84
C ASP A 431 2.55 32.89 1.93
N THR A 432 2.39 32.48 3.19
CA THR A 432 3.28 32.88 4.29
C THR A 432 4.72 32.38 4.10
N TYR A 433 4.91 31.31 3.33
CA TYR A 433 6.23 30.86 2.92
C TYR A 433 6.66 31.66 1.68
N LYS A 434 7.80 32.35 1.78
CA LYS A 434 8.33 33.13 0.68
C LYS A 434 8.55 32.24 -0.55
N MET A 435 8.02 32.68 -1.69
CA MET A 435 8.25 32.06 -2.99
C MET A 435 9.27 32.89 -3.78
N LEU A 436 10.28 32.23 -4.32
CA LEU A 436 11.32 32.83 -5.17
C LEU A 436 11.27 32.18 -6.55
N PRO A 437 11.08 32.94 -7.64
CA PRO A 437 11.27 32.42 -8.98
C PRO A 437 12.76 32.39 -9.36
N SER A 438 13.13 31.58 -10.34
CA SER A 438 14.40 31.74 -11.05
C SER A 438 14.47 33.11 -11.73
N SER A 439 15.69 33.58 -11.98
CA SER A 439 15.97 34.88 -12.57
C SER A 439 15.53 34.97 -14.03
N ASP A 440 15.53 33.84 -14.74
CA ASP A 440 15.14 33.69 -16.13
C ASP A 440 14.63 32.26 -16.39
N PHE A 441 14.29 31.98 -17.64
CA PHE A 441 14.13 30.62 -18.17
C PHE A 441 15.40 30.18 -18.91
N TYR A 442 15.63 28.86 -18.93
CA TYR A 442 16.90 28.28 -19.36
C TYR A 442 16.75 27.16 -20.38
N SER A 443 17.82 26.90 -21.13
CA SER A 443 17.82 25.86 -22.17
C SER A 443 17.77 24.43 -21.62
N ASN A 444 18.16 24.25 -20.35
CA ASN A 444 18.21 22.97 -19.67
C ASN A 444 17.94 23.12 -18.17
N LYS A 445 17.58 22.00 -17.53
CA LYS A 445 17.22 21.96 -16.10
C LYS A 445 18.39 22.24 -15.18
N GLU A 446 19.61 21.90 -15.57
CA GLU A 446 20.80 22.12 -14.75
C GLU A 446 21.10 23.62 -14.58
N GLU A 447 20.90 24.41 -15.64
CA GLU A 447 21.01 25.88 -15.61
C GLU A 447 19.93 26.50 -14.72
N ALA A 448 18.66 26.11 -14.90
CA ALA A 448 17.55 26.57 -14.06
C ALA A 448 17.79 26.22 -12.59
N PHE A 449 18.25 25.00 -12.32
CA PHE A 449 18.57 24.53 -10.97
C PHE A 449 19.76 25.29 -10.35
N ALA A 450 20.79 25.58 -11.14
CA ALA A 450 21.93 26.37 -10.68
C ALA A 450 21.55 27.82 -10.37
N ASP A 451 20.65 28.42 -11.16
CA ASP A 451 20.16 29.77 -10.92
C ASP A 451 19.31 29.87 -9.66
N ILE A 452 18.30 29.00 -9.51
CA ILE A 452 17.42 29.06 -8.33
C ILE A 452 18.17 28.87 -7.01
N LYS A 453 19.25 28.06 -7.00
CA LYS A 453 20.15 27.97 -5.84
C LYS A 453 20.84 29.29 -5.52
N LYS A 454 21.31 30.03 -6.54
CA LYS A 454 21.88 31.38 -6.34
C LYS A 454 20.84 32.37 -5.81
N VAL A 455 19.60 32.29 -6.30
CA VAL A 455 18.50 33.13 -5.82
C VAL A 455 18.23 32.85 -4.33
N VAL A 456 18.21 31.59 -3.91
CA VAL A 456 18.10 31.19 -2.49
C VAL A 456 19.30 31.70 -1.67
N ASP A 457 20.52 31.55 -2.18
CA ASP A 457 21.73 32.05 -1.51
C ASP A 457 21.69 33.56 -1.27
N LEU A 458 21.27 34.33 -2.28
CA LEU A 458 21.12 35.78 -2.18
C LEU A 458 20.01 36.17 -1.20
N GLU A 459 18.98 35.34 -1.05
CA GLU A 459 17.92 35.56 -0.09
C GLU A 459 18.39 35.32 1.35
N LEU A 460 19.16 34.26 1.59
CA LEU A 460 19.68 33.92 2.93
C LEU A 460 20.72 34.92 3.47
N ILE A 461 21.25 35.81 2.62
CA ILE A 461 22.18 36.87 3.00
C ILE A 461 21.45 38.15 3.44
N LYS A 462 20.16 38.31 3.08
CA LYS A 462 19.34 39.46 3.48
C LYS A 462 18.80 39.28 4.90
#